data_AF-A0A0C3Q1G4-F1
#
_entry.id   AF-A0A0C3Q1G4-F1
#
_cell.length_a   1.000
_cell.length_b   1.000
_cell.length_c   1.000
_cell.angle_alpha   90.00
_cell.angle_beta   90.00
_cell.angle_gamma   90.00
#
_symmetry.space_group_name_H-M   'P 1'
#
loop_
_entity.id
_entity.type
_entity.pdbx_description
1 polymer ?
#
loop_
_entity_poly.entity_id
_entity_poly.type
_entity_poly.pdbx_seq_one_letter_code
_entity_poly.pdbx_strand_id
1 'polypeptide(L)' 'MDGYLGRLQMVADNNNVSSRIRYMVKDIIELRQRHWRGRNADTKPPMTAQGFDRVPRGNLISVLGRRHRRVNNQGGSPLV' A
#
# COMPACT_ATOMS: atom_id res chain seq x y z
N MET A 1 11.87 7.60 -22.75
CA MET A 1 11.02 6.87 -21.78
C MET A 1 9.60 7.45 -21.71
N ASP A 2 9.40 8.76 -21.84
CA ASP A 2 8.07 9.39 -21.69
C ASP A 2 7.07 9.09 -22.82
N GLY A 3 7.54 8.64 -24.00
CA GLY A 3 6.67 8.18 -25.09
C GLY A 3 5.82 6.94 -24.73
N TYR A 4 6.21 6.15 -23.73
CA TYR A 4 5.37 5.06 -23.22
C TYR A 4 4.26 5.56 -22.28
N LEU A 5 4.52 6.64 -21.53
CA LEU A 5 3.49 7.28 -20.70
C LEU A 5 2.40 7.92 -21.54
N GLY A 6 2.74 8.54 -22.67
CA GLY A 6 1.74 9.04 -23.62
C GLY A 6 0.81 7.93 -24.13
N ARG A 7 1.35 6.74 -24.42
CA ARG A 7 0.54 5.57 -24.81
C ARG A 7 -0.32 5.05 -23.66
N LEU A 8 0.21 5.03 -22.42
CA LEU A 8 -0.58 4.67 -21.24
C LEU A 8 -1.74 5.65 -21.01
N GLN A 9 -1.53 6.94 -21.24
CA GLN A 9 -2.59 7.95 -21.16
C GLN A 9 -3.71 7.64 -22.17
N MET A 10 -3.37 7.32 -23.42
CA MET A 10 -4.36 6.92 -24.43
C MET A 10 -5.16 5.68 -24.01
N VAL A 11 -4.52 4.70 -23.35
CA VAL A 11 -5.21 3.51 -22.82
C VAL A 11 -6.14 3.86 -21.65
N ALA A 12 -5.72 4.78 -20.78
CA ALA A 12 -6.53 5.23 -19.65
C ALA A 12 -7.82 5.94 -20.07
N ASP A 13 -7.79 6.63 -21.21
CA ASP A 13 -8.91 7.42 -21.74
C ASP A 13 -9.78 6.63 -22.74
N ASN A 14 -9.32 5.45 -23.19
CA ASN A 14 -10.07 4.61 -24.13
C ASN A 14 -11.21 3.83 -23.47
N ASN A 15 -12.47 4.23 -23.74
CA ASN A 15 -13.67 3.58 -23.20
C ASN A 15 -13.88 2.12 -23.65
N ASN A 16 -13.19 1.63 -24.68
CA ASN A 16 -13.25 0.23 -25.10
C ASN A 16 -12.41 -0.71 -24.22
N VAL A 17 -11.60 -0.16 -23.32
CA VAL A 17 -10.80 -0.93 -22.37
C VAL A 17 -11.59 -1.11 -21.07
N SER A 18 -11.47 -2.29 -20.46
CA SER A 18 -12.15 -2.59 -19.19
C SER A 18 -11.79 -1.54 -18.13
N SER A 19 -12.78 -1.17 -17.32
CA SER A 19 -12.62 -0.15 -16.27
C SER A 19 -11.44 -0.47 -15.34
N ARG A 20 -11.27 -1.73 -14.94
CA ARG A 20 -10.16 -2.19 -14.11
C ARG A 20 -8.79 -1.85 -14.69
N ILE A 21 -8.58 -2.12 -15.98
CA ILE A 21 -7.31 -1.83 -16.64
C ILE A 21 -7.09 -0.32 -16.69
N ARG A 22 -8.12 0.47 -17.01
CA ARG A 22 -8.01 1.93 -17.01
C ARG A 22 -7.61 2.50 -15.66
N TYR A 23 -8.19 1.98 -14.57
CA TYR A 23 -7.82 2.40 -13.22
C TYR A 23 -6.38 2.02 -12.87
N MET A 24 -5.92 0.81 -13.23
CA MET A 24 -4.54 0.40 -13.02
C MET A 24 -3.55 1.30 -13.76
N VAL A 25 -3.85 1.64 -15.01
CA VAL A 25 -3.00 2.53 -15.80
C VAL A 25 -2.96 3.94 -15.21
N LYS A 26 -4.10 4.47 -14.76
CA LYS A 26 -4.16 5.75 -14.04
C LYS A 26 -3.32 5.74 -12.76
N ASP A 27 -3.33 4.65 -12.01
CA ASP A 27 -2.53 4.49 -10.79
C ASP A 27 -1.02 4.51 -11.09
N ILE A 28 -0.59 3.88 -12.20
CA ILE A 28 0.81 3.92 -12.66
C ILE A 28 1.22 5.34 -13.07
N ILE A 29 0.34 6.06 -13.78
CA ILE A 29 0.60 7.45 -14.19
C ILE A 29 0.72 8.36 -12.95
N GLU A 30 -0.18 8.20 -11.97
CA GLU A 30 -0.12 8.92 -10.70
C GLU A 30 1.17 8.61 -9.93
N LEU A 31 1.56 7.33 -9.86
CA LEU A 31 2.79 6.91 -9.21
C LEU A 31 4.03 7.52 -9.88
N ARG A 32 4.03 7.63 -11.21
CA ARG A 32 5.09 8.30 -11.96
C ARG A 32 5.19 9.79 -11.63
N GLN A 33 4.06 10.51 -11.55
CA GLN A 33 4.01 11.93 -11.19
C GLN A 33 4.56 12.18 -9.78
N ARG A 34 4.41 11.20 -8.88
CA ARG A 34 4.98 11.22 -7.52
C ARG A 34 6.44 10.78 -7.45
N HIS A 35 7.13 10.70 -8.59
CA HIS A 35 8.50 10.19 -8.67
C HIS A 35 8.65 8.81 -8.02
N TRP A 36 7.67 7.92 -8.24
CA TRP A 36 7.62 6.57 -7.68
C TRP A 36 7.51 6.51 -6.16
N ARG A 37 7.12 7.61 -5.50
CA ARG A 37 6.81 7.62 -4.07
C ARG A 37 5.43 7.06 -3.83
N GLY A 38 5.33 6.12 -2.90
CA GLY A 38 4.05 5.58 -2.45
C GLY A 38 3.15 6.67 -1.86
N ARG A 39 1.83 6.46 -1.89
CA ARG A 39 0.83 7.43 -1.41
C ARG A 39 1.05 7.95 0.02
N ASN A 40 1.73 7.17 0.86
CA ASN A 40 2.02 7.49 2.27
C ASN A 40 3.49 7.84 2.53
N ALA A 41 4.28 8.10 1.49
CA ALA A 41 5.71 8.38 1.64
C ALA A 41 5.98 9.64 2.49
N ASP A 42 5.10 10.65 2.41
CA ASP A 42 5.24 11.91 3.13
C ASP A 42 4.45 11.96 4.46
N THR A 43 3.56 10.99 4.72
CA THR A 43 2.79 10.90 5.97
C THR A 43 3.49 10.08 7.05
N LYS A 44 4.55 9.35 6.70
CA LYS A 44 5.40 8.69 7.69
C LYS A 44 6.51 9.68 8.08
N PRO A 45 6.62 10.11 9.36
CA PRO A 45 7.81 10.81 9.80
C PRO A 45 9.03 9.97 9.42
N PRO A 46 10.10 10.57 8.89
CA PRO A 46 11.29 9.82 8.51
C PRO A 46 11.65 8.95 9.71
N MET A 47 11.69 7.65 9.49
CA MET A 47 12.08 6.68 10.50
C MET A 47 13.59 6.85 10.67
N THR A 48 13.99 7.97 11.29
CA THR A 48 15.36 8.28 11.62
C THR A 48 15.87 7.24 12.59
N ALA A 49 17.18 6.98 12.59
CA ALA A 49 17.82 6.06 13.53
C ALA A 49 17.44 6.36 15.01
N GLN A 50 17.12 7.61 15.33
CA GLN A 50 16.61 8.07 16.63
C GLN A 50 15.25 7.47 17.03
N GLY A 51 14.45 6.97 16.08
CA GLY A 51 13.18 6.32 16.36
C GLY A 51 13.31 4.95 17.03
N PHE A 52 14.45 4.27 16.87
CA PHE A 52 14.73 2.99 17.53
C PHE A 52 15.15 3.16 18.99
N ASP A 53 15.80 4.27 19.36
CA ASP A 53 16.21 4.52 20.74
C ASP A 53 15.03 4.81 21.69
N ARG A 54 13.86 5.19 21.14
CA ARG A 54 12.66 5.47 21.94
C ARG A 54 11.75 4.27 22.16
N VAL A 55 12.05 3.11 21.57
CA VAL A 55 11.30 1.88 21.82
C VAL A 55 12.13 1.01 22.77
N PRO A 56 11.74 0.88 24.05
CA PRO A 56 12.45 -0.01 24.97
C PRO A 56 12.50 -1.41 24.37
N ARG A 57 13.70 -1.98 24.28
CA ARG A 57 14.04 -3.23 23.56
C ARG A 57 13.14 -4.42 23.91
N GLY A 58 12.44 -4.38 25.05
CA GLY A 58 11.44 -5.39 25.46
C GLY A 58 10.14 -5.41 24.65
N ASN A 59 9.82 -4.37 23.87
CA ASN A 59 8.53 -4.26 23.16
C ASN A 59 8.58 -4.52 21.65
N LEU A 60 9.73 -4.90 21.10
CA LEU A 60 9.88 -5.18 19.65
C LEU A 60 9.21 -6.49 19.22
N ILE A 61 9.16 -7.50 20.10
CA ILE A 61 8.57 -8.82 19.79
C ILE A 61 7.03 -8.75 19.71
N SER A 62 6.39 -7.89 20.50
CA SER A 62 4.93 -7.76 20.57
C SER A 62 4.30 -6.91 19.46
N VAL A 63 5.11 -6.16 18.70
CA VAL A 63 4.65 -5.42 17.50
C VAL A 63 4.65 -6.31 16.25
N LEU A 64 5.63 -7.22 16.12
CA LEU A 64 5.71 -8.15 15.00
C LEU A 64 4.73 -9.33 15.15
N GLY A 65 4.40 -9.75 16.38
CA GLY A 65 3.51 -10.89 16.64
C GLY A 65 2.00 -10.64 16.53
N ARG A 66 1.53 -9.38 16.43
CA ARG A 66 0.07 -9.07 16.50
C ARG A 66 -0.69 -9.07 15.18
N ARG A 67 -0.04 -9.24 14.02
CA ARG A 67 -0.74 -9.24 12.72
C ARG A 67 -1.32 -10.58 12.28
N HIS A 68 -0.98 -11.70 12.93
CA HIS A 68 -1.36 -13.03 12.43
C HIS A 68 -2.52 -13.72 13.17
N ARG A 69 -3.14 -13.09 14.18
CA ARG A 69 -4.15 -13.74 15.04
C ARG A 69 -5.46 -12.95 15.19
N ARG A 70 -5.96 -12.35 14.10
CA ARG A 70 -7.27 -11.66 14.06
C ARG A 70 -8.17 -12.09 12.88
N VAL A 71 -7.92 -13.25 12.27
CA VAL A 71 -8.71 -13.73 11.12
C VAL A 71 -9.55 -14.99 11.42
N ASN A 72 -9.39 -15.67 12.56
CA ASN A 72 -9.96 -17.02 12.71
C ASN A 72 -10.84 -17.28 13.95
N ASN A 73 -11.60 -16.31 14.46
CA ASN A 73 -12.48 -16.55 15.62
C ASN A 73 -13.91 -15.99 15.50
N GLN A 74 -14.49 -15.99 14.29
CA GLN A 74 -15.94 -15.83 14.11
C GLN A 74 -16.49 -17.11 13.47
N GLY A 75 -17.00 -18.03 14.29
CA GLY A 75 -17.68 -19.23 13.81
C GLY A 75 -17.52 -20.43 14.74
N GLY A 76 -18.33 -20.49 15.80
CA GLY A 76 -18.38 -21.65 16.68
C GLY A 76 -19.36 -21.43 17.83
N SER A 77 -20.64 -21.65 17.57
CA SER A 77 -21.71 -21.71 18.58
C SER A 77 -21.36 -22.73 19.67
N PRO A 78 -21.62 -22.48 20.97
CA PRO A 78 -21.57 -23.54 21.96
C PRO A 78 -22.83 -24.41 21.83
N LEU A 79 -22.62 -25.70 21.61
CA LEU A 79 -23.60 -26.73 21.90
C LEU A 79 -23.51 -27.08 23.40
N VAL A 80 -24.68 -27.39 23.95
CA VAL A 80 -25.03 -27.82 25.32
C VAL A 80 -25.36 -26.69 26.28
#